data_AF-A0A2G8TMQ6-F1
#
_entry.id   AF-A0A2G8TMQ6-F1
#
_cell.length_a   1.000
_cell.length_b   1.000
_cell.length_c   1.000
_cell.angle_alpha   90.00
_cell.angle_beta   90.00
_cell.angle_gamma   90.00
#
_symmetry.space_group_name_H-M   'P 1'
#
loop_
_entity.id
_entity.type
_entity.pdbx_description
1 polymer ?
#
loop_
_entity_poly.entity_id
_entity_poly.type
_entity_poly.pdbx_seq_one_letter_code
_entity_poly.pdbx_strand_id
1 'polypeptide(L)'
;MGAALAWQVAMHAPERVERLVALSVGHPTAFGTAGLAQRLRSFYMALFMVRGLAGRILTMGDWFFMPLSTSNRELVAQWRADFAVHGRRPAALNYYRAAARIGGAFRLQSVTMPVLGMWSSGDTALAEGQMRNWARYVDAPFRYERIDGADHWLQLGAPALTSKPVRTIKRCSNYDRAARTATSH
;
A
#
# COMPACT_ATOMS: atom_id res chain seq x y z
N MET A 1 -3.43 3.03 1.10
CA MET A 1 -4.46 2.09 1.66
C MET A 1 -4.88 1.00 0.69
N GLY A 2 -5.06 1.27 -0.62
CA GLY A 2 -5.49 0.25 -1.59
C GLY A 2 -4.62 -1.03 -1.59
N ALA A 3 -3.29 -0.89 -1.54
CA ALA A 3 -2.38 -2.04 -1.45
C ALA A 3 -2.59 -2.90 -0.18
N ALA A 4 -2.89 -2.28 0.98
CA ALA A 4 -3.18 -3.04 2.20
C ALA A 4 -4.44 -3.91 2.04
N LEU A 5 -5.47 -3.39 1.37
CA LEU A 5 -6.67 -4.17 1.05
C LEU A 5 -6.40 -5.25 0.00
N ALA A 6 -5.60 -4.94 -1.02
CA ALA A 6 -5.22 -5.91 -2.05
C ALA A 6 -4.48 -7.11 -1.46
N TRP A 7 -3.59 -6.88 -0.48
CA TRP A 7 -2.96 -7.94 0.30
C TRP A 7 -3.97 -8.81 1.04
N GLN A 8 -4.96 -8.21 1.70
CA GLN A 8 -5.99 -8.98 2.40
C GLN A 8 -6.82 -9.84 1.42
N VAL A 9 -7.20 -9.29 0.27
CA VAL A 9 -7.92 -10.05 -0.77
C VAL A 9 -7.06 -11.19 -1.31
N ALA A 10 -5.79 -10.93 -1.62
CA ALA A 10 -4.87 -11.95 -2.13
C ALA A 10 -4.63 -13.09 -1.13
N MET A 11 -4.61 -12.78 0.17
CA MET A 11 -4.48 -13.80 1.22
C MET A 11 -5.77 -14.59 1.43
N HIS A 12 -6.93 -13.93 1.44
CA HIS A 12 -8.18 -14.57 1.86
C HIS A 12 -9.03 -15.12 0.70
N ALA A 13 -8.77 -14.71 -0.53
CA ALA A 13 -9.40 -15.21 -1.74
C ALA A 13 -8.36 -15.36 -2.87
N PRO A 14 -7.28 -16.15 -2.67
CA PRO A 14 -6.20 -16.31 -3.63
C PRO A 14 -6.69 -16.80 -5.00
N GLU A 15 -7.76 -17.59 -5.06
CA GLU A 15 -8.39 -18.09 -6.27
C GLU A 15 -8.98 -16.99 -7.17
N ARG A 16 -9.29 -15.82 -6.58
CA ARG A 16 -9.82 -14.65 -7.29
C ARG A 16 -8.73 -13.70 -7.78
N VAL A 17 -7.47 -13.94 -7.40
CA VAL A 17 -6.35 -13.05 -7.70
C VAL A 17 -5.34 -13.76 -8.60
N GLU A 18 -5.30 -13.34 -9.86
CA GLU A 18 -4.39 -13.93 -10.86
C GLU A 18 -2.95 -13.43 -10.69
N ARG A 19 -2.78 -12.18 -10.27
CA ARG A 19 -1.51 -11.49 -10.00
C ARG A 19 -1.76 -10.35 -9.03
N LEU A 20 -0.77 -10.00 -8.23
CA LEU A 20 -0.82 -8.85 -7.33
C LEU A 20 0.24 -7.83 -7.71
N VAL A 21 -0.16 -6.56 -7.87
CA VAL A 21 0.77 -5.44 -7.96
C VAL A 21 0.57 -4.54 -6.75
N ALA A 22 1.61 -4.41 -5.92
CA ALA A 22 1.60 -3.59 -4.73
C ALA A 22 2.58 -2.42 -4.89
N LEU A 23 2.03 -1.21 -4.88
CA LEU A 23 2.79 0.04 -4.97
C LEU A 23 3.00 0.60 -3.56
N SER A 24 4.25 0.93 -3.26
CA SER A 24 4.76 1.53 -2.03
C SER A 24 4.58 0.68 -0.76
N VAL A 25 3.50 -0.07 -0.60
CA VAL A 25 3.13 -0.83 0.60
C VAL A 25 3.41 -2.32 0.46
N GLY A 26 4.24 -2.83 1.34
CA GLY A 26 4.64 -4.23 1.42
C GLY A 26 3.60 -5.14 2.07
N HIS A 27 3.98 -6.40 2.19
CA HIS A 27 3.20 -7.39 2.92
C HIS A 27 2.97 -6.90 4.36
N PRO A 28 1.76 -7.00 4.93
CA PRO A 28 1.45 -6.47 6.25
C PRO A 28 2.44 -6.90 7.35
N THR A 29 2.90 -8.16 7.36
CA THR A 29 3.94 -8.64 8.29
C THR A 29 5.29 -7.97 8.07
N ALA A 30 5.69 -7.76 6.82
CA ALA A 30 6.96 -7.07 6.51
C ALA A 30 6.89 -5.59 6.90
N PHE A 31 5.73 -4.95 6.69
CA PHE A 31 5.47 -3.58 7.14
C PHE A 31 5.58 -3.44 8.66
N GLY A 32 4.97 -4.36 9.43
CA GLY A 32 5.04 -4.35 10.89
C GLY A 32 6.44 -4.59 11.46
N THR A 33 7.30 -5.30 10.72
CA THR A 33 8.65 -5.70 11.15
C THR A 33 9.77 -4.85 10.56
N ALA A 34 9.47 -3.81 9.77
CA ALA A 34 10.45 -2.98 9.05
C ALA A 34 11.28 -2.00 9.93
N GLY A 35 11.33 -2.24 11.24
CA GLY A 35 12.21 -1.53 12.17
C GLY A 35 11.86 -0.06 12.41
N LEU A 36 12.80 0.65 13.04
CA LEU A 36 12.61 2.02 13.53
C LEU A 36 12.33 3.03 12.41
N ALA A 37 13.01 2.88 11.27
CA ALA A 37 12.87 3.78 10.12
C ALA A 37 11.44 3.78 9.54
N GLN A 38 10.73 2.65 9.59
CA GLN A 38 9.32 2.59 9.21
C GLN A 38 8.42 3.16 10.32
N ARG A 39 8.71 2.86 11.60
CA ARG A 39 7.92 3.39 12.73
C ARG A 39 7.89 4.92 12.76
N LEU A 40 9.03 5.56 12.52
CA LEU A 40 9.14 7.02 12.45
C LEU A 40 8.31 7.58 11.27
N ARG A 41 8.42 6.97 10.08
CA ARG A 41 7.63 7.38 8.91
C ARG A 41 6.14 7.12 9.07
N SER A 42 5.74 6.10 9.83
CA SER A 42 4.34 5.73 10.08
C SER A 42 3.69 6.50 11.24
N PHE A 43 4.38 7.45 11.87
CA PHE A 43 3.82 8.22 13.00
C PHE A 43 2.49 8.91 12.66
N TYR A 44 2.33 9.37 11.41
CA TYR A 44 1.08 9.98 10.93
C TYR A 44 -0.13 9.03 11.06
N MET A 45 0.08 7.71 10.97
CA MET A 45 -1.00 6.73 11.09
C MET A 45 -1.61 6.74 12.50
N ALA A 46 -0.77 6.87 13.54
CA ALA A 46 -1.23 6.97 14.92
C ALA A 46 -2.07 8.24 15.14
N LEU A 47 -1.64 9.37 14.57
CA LEU A 47 -2.42 10.62 14.60
C LEU A 47 -3.80 10.45 13.95
N PHE A 48 -3.87 9.71 12.84
CA PHE A 48 -5.11 9.51 12.09
C PHE A 48 -6.14 8.60 12.80
N MET A 49 -5.69 7.74 13.72
CA MET A 49 -6.57 6.88 14.51
C MET A 49 -7.37 7.66 15.55
N VAL A 50 -6.84 8.77 16.07
CA VAL A 50 -7.50 9.56 17.14
C VAL A 50 -8.70 10.36 16.58
N ARG A 51 -9.90 10.06 17.10
CA ARG A 51 -11.15 10.73 16.68
C ARG A 51 -11.13 12.21 17.10
N GLY A 52 -11.65 13.09 16.24
CA GLY A 52 -11.67 14.55 16.47
C GLY A 52 -10.32 15.24 16.20
N LEU A 53 -9.20 14.64 16.64
CA LEU A 53 -7.86 15.20 16.43
C LEU A 53 -7.39 15.08 14.97
N ALA A 54 -7.52 13.90 14.37
CA ALA A 54 -7.06 13.63 13.01
C ALA A 54 -7.67 14.58 11.96
N GLY A 55 -8.96 14.86 12.08
CA GLY A 55 -9.67 15.75 11.14
C GLY A 55 -9.23 17.20 11.25
N ARG A 56 -8.83 17.64 12.45
CA ARG A 56 -8.29 18.99 12.71
C ARG A 56 -6.84 19.11 12.25
N ILE A 57 -6.00 18.12 12.55
CA ILE A 57 -4.59 18.07 12.13
C ILE A 57 -4.47 18.06 10.60
N LEU A 58 -5.32 17.30 9.89
CA LEU A 58 -5.26 17.21 8.43
C LEU A 58 -5.48 18.57 7.74
N THR A 59 -6.24 19.48 8.36
CA THR A 59 -6.51 20.82 7.85
C THR A 59 -5.70 21.92 8.55
N MET A 60 -4.88 21.56 9.53
CA MET A 60 -4.06 22.53 10.26
C MET A 60 -3.00 23.12 9.32
N GLY A 61 -2.74 24.42 9.47
CA GLY A 61 -1.76 25.14 8.66
C GLY A 61 -2.05 25.08 7.16
N ASP A 62 -3.33 25.21 6.77
CA ASP A 62 -3.79 25.08 5.39
C ASP A 62 -3.33 23.76 4.73
N TRP A 63 -3.71 22.64 5.34
CA TRP A 63 -3.35 21.29 4.84
C TRP A 63 -1.84 21.05 4.80
N PHE A 64 -1.13 21.46 5.84
CA PHE A 64 0.33 21.40 5.94
C PHE A 64 0.94 20.03 5.57
N PHE A 65 0.22 18.93 5.86
CA PHE A 65 0.70 17.57 5.59
C PHE A 65 0.60 17.13 4.12
N MET A 66 -0.24 17.76 3.29
CA MET A 66 -0.40 17.35 1.89
C MET A 66 0.86 17.62 1.04
N PRO A 67 1.48 18.83 1.08
CA PRO A 67 2.72 19.11 0.37
C PRO A 67 3.91 18.24 0.80
N LEU A 68 3.86 17.59 1.97
CA LEU A 68 4.90 16.66 2.43
C LEU A 68 4.80 15.29 1.73
N SER A 69 3.67 14.99 1.10
CA SER A 69 3.41 13.71 0.42
C SER A 69 3.70 13.75 -1.07
N THR A 70 3.69 14.93 -1.68
CA THR A 70 4.02 15.14 -3.10
C THR A 70 4.51 16.56 -3.33
N SER A 71 5.48 16.72 -4.24
CA SER A 71 5.94 18.03 -4.71
C SER A 71 5.01 18.65 -5.76
N ASN A 72 4.03 17.90 -6.27
CA ASN A 72 3.09 18.36 -7.28
C ASN A 72 2.00 19.25 -6.66
N ARG A 73 2.11 20.56 -6.89
CA ARG A 73 1.19 21.56 -6.34
C ARG A 73 -0.23 21.48 -6.88
N GLU A 74 -0.41 21.06 -8.13
CA GLU A 74 -1.74 20.91 -8.74
C GLU A 74 -2.52 19.77 -8.09
N LEU A 75 -1.85 18.62 -7.86
CA LEU A 75 -2.44 17.49 -7.14
C LEU A 75 -2.81 17.89 -5.70
N VAL A 76 -1.96 18.65 -5.02
CA VAL A 76 -2.27 19.18 -3.69
C VAL A 76 -3.52 20.05 -3.73
N ALA A 77 -3.63 20.99 -4.68
CA ALA A 77 -4.80 21.86 -4.81
C ALA A 77 -6.09 21.05 -5.09
N GLN A 78 -6.01 20.07 -5.98
CA GLN A 78 -7.13 19.18 -6.28
C GLN A 78 -7.56 18.37 -5.04
N TRP A 79 -6.62 17.74 -4.33
CA TRP A 79 -6.96 16.96 -3.15
C TRP A 79 -7.53 17.83 -2.02
N ARG A 80 -7.04 19.06 -1.85
CA ARG A 80 -7.64 20.03 -0.90
C ARG A 80 -9.11 20.27 -1.21
N ALA A 81 -9.45 20.53 -2.48
CA ALA A 81 -10.82 20.72 -2.92
C ALA A 81 -11.67 19.45 -2.69
N ASP A 82 -11.13 18.28 -3.04
CA ASP A 82 -11.81 17.00 -2.85
C ASP A 82 -12.08 16.70 -1.37
N PHE A 83 -11.12 16.95 -0.48
CA PHE A 83 -11.27 16.68 0.95
C PHE A 83 -12.06 17.78 1.69
N ALA A 84 -12.25 18.96 1.08
CA ALA A 84 -13.14 19.98 1.62
C ALA A 84 -14.62 19.55 1.58
N VAL A 85 -15.00 18.68 0.63
CA VAL A 85 -16.35 18.13 0.53
C VAL A 85 -16.73 17.38 1.82
N HIS A 86 -17.91 17.71 2.36
CA HIS A 86 -18.41 17.14 3.60
C HIS A 86 -18.41 15.59 3.56
N GLY A 87 -17.95 14.97 4.65
CA GLY A 87 -17.92 13.51 4.80
C GLY A 87 -16.72 12.78 4.18
N ARG A 88 -16.04 13.33 3.17
CA ARG A 88 -14.90 12.65 2.52
C ARG A 88 -13.67 12.50 3.42
N ARG A 89 -13.32 13.53 4.20
CA ARG A 89 -12.24 13.47 5.21
C ARG A 89 -12.49 12.39 6.28
N PRO A 90 -13.63 12.40 6.99
CA PRO A 90 -13.96 11.31 7.92
C PRO A 90 -13.90 9.93 7.28
N ALA A 91 -14.40 9.78 6.04
CA ALA A 91 -14.38 8.50 5.33
C ALA A 91 -12.95 7.99 5.08
N ALA A 92 -12.03 8.85 4.61
CA ALA A 92 -10.64 8.46 4.42
C ALA A 92 -9.95 8.07 5.74
N LEU A 93 -10.18 8.82 6.82
CA LEU A 93 -9.63 8.51 8.14
C LEU A 93 -10.20 7.21 8.73
N ASN A 94 -11.42 6.83 8.35
CA ASN A 94 -12.04 5.60 8.84
C ASN A 94 -11.29 4.34 8.38
N TYR A 95 -10.54 4.37 7.26
CA TYR A 95 -9.68 3.24 6.88
C TYR A 95 -8.61 2.94 7.93
N TYR A 96 -7.96 3.98 8.47
CA TYR A 96 -6.95 3.80 9.53
C TYR A 96 -7.57 3.31 10.83
N ARG A 97 -8.75 3.84 11.19
CA ARG A 97 -9.49 3.44 12.38
C ARG A 97 -10.01 2.00 12.29
N ALA A 98 -10.49 1.59 11.12
CA ALA A 98 -10.91 0.23 10.85
C ALA A 98 -9.72 -0.72 10.94
N ALA A 99 -8.59 -0.38 10.31
CA ALA A 99 -7.35 -1.18 10.42
C ALA A 99 -6.90 -1.37 11.89
N ALA A 100 -6.95 -0.31 12.70
CA ALA A 100 -6.64 -0.38 14.12
C ALA A 100 -7.61 -1.27 14.91
N ARG A 101 -8.92 -1.19 14.62
CA ARG A 101 -9.95 -2.03 15.24
C ARG A 101 -9.82 -3.51 14.87
N ILE A 102 -9.47 -3.78 13.61
CA ILE A 102 -9.35 -5.14 13.10
C ILE A 102 -8.07 -5.79 13.63
N GLY A 103 -7.02 -5.02 13.92
CA GLY A 103 -6.00 -5.37 14.93
C GLY A 103 -5.43 -6.79 14.89
N GLY A 104 -5.12 -7.34 13.71
CA GLY A 104 -4.58 -8.69 13.57
C GLY A 104 -5.61 -9.82 13.52
N ALA A 105 -6.91 -9.51 13.43
CA ALA A 105 -7.98 -10.50 13.23
C ALA A 105 -7.83 -11.29 11.92
N PHE A 106 -7.10 -10.75 10.95
CA PHE A 106 -6.77 -11.45 9.72
C PHE A 106 -5.48 -12.27 9.89
N ARG A 107 -5.58 -13.56 9.57
CA ARG A 107 -4.41 -14.44 9.45
C ARG A 107 -3.54 -13.93 8.30
N LEU A 108 -2.38 -13.38 8.65
CA LEU A 108 -1.38 -12.99 7.67
C LEU A 108 -0.65 -14.25 7.18
N GLN A 109 -0.82 -14.56 5.90
CA GLN A 109 -0.25 -15.74 5.27
C GLN A 109 0.49 -15.37 3.99
N SER A 110 1.39 -16.24 3.57
CA SER A 110 2.04 -16.11 2.27
C SER A 110 0.99 -16.11 1.15
N VAL A 111 1.28 -15.36 0.09
CA VAL A 111 0.44 -15.36 -1.11
C VAL A 111 1.04 -16.26 -2.19
N THR A 112 0.19 -16.90 -2.99
CA THR A 112 0.59 -17.97 -3.92
C THR A 112 0.51 -17.58 -5.39
N MET A 113 0.24 -16.30 -5.69
CA MET A 113 0.22 -15.75 -7.05
C MET A 113 1.42 -14.82 -7.30
N PRO A 114 1.82 -14.61 -8.57
CA PRO A 114 2.89 -13.68 -8.91
C PRO A 114 2.66 -12.29 -8.32
N VAL A 115 3.70 -11.75 -7.69
CA VAL A 115 3.67 -10.44 -7.05
C VAL A 115 4.70 -9.52 -7.69
N LEU A 116 4.27 -8.33 -8.09
CA LEU A 116 5.14 -7.22 -8.44
C LEU A 116 5.03 -6.16 -7.34
N GLY A 117 6.18 -5.84 -6.77
CA GLY A 117 6.32 -4.82 -5.77
C GLY A 117 7.10 -3.63 -6.29
N MET A 118 6.55 -2.42 -6.15
CA MET A 118 7.24 -1.21 -6.62
C MET A 118 7.34 -0.17 -5.51
N TRP A 119 8.50 0.46 -5.34
CA TRP A 119 8.72 1.46 -4.30
C TRP A 119 9.61 2.59 -4.81
N SER A 120 9.44 3.81 -4.26
CA SER A 120 10.31 4.94 -4.63
C SER A 120 11.27 5.37 -3.54
N SER A 121 12.46 5.77 -3.96
CA SER A 121 13.46 6.37 -3.07
C SER A 121 13.01 7.67 -2.41
N GLY A 122 12.09 8.42 -3.01
CA GLY A 122 11.49 9.61 -2.42
C GLY A 122 10.24 9.36 -1.58
N ASP A 123 9.92 8.10 -1.26
CA ASP A 123 8.77 7.80 -0.40
C ASP A 123 9.01 8.27 1.05
N THR A 124 8.26 9.31 1.44
CA THR A 124 8.32 9.90 2.77
C THR A 124 7.50 9.11 3.81
N ALA A 125 6.57 8.27 3.36
CA ALA A 125 5.65 7.53 4.22
C ALA A 125 6.11 6.09 4.51
N LEU A 126 6.87 5.48 3.61
CA LEU A 126 7.25 4.06 3.69
C LEU A 126 8.74 3.87 3.43
N ALA A 127 9.41 3.20 4.36
CA ALA A 127 10.84 2.88 4.26
C ALA A 127 11.05 1.68 3.34
N GLU A 128 12.14 1.65 2.57
CA GLU A 128 12.43 0.53 1.64
C GLU A 128 12.50 -0.85 2.33
N GLY A 129 12.89 -0.90 3.61
CA GLY A 129 13.09 -2.15 4.35
C GLY A 129 11.86 -3.07 4.35
N GLN A 130 10.64 -2.52 4.33
CA GLN A 130 9.42 -3.31 4.24
C GLN A 130 9.25 -4.02 2.87
N MET A 131 9.81 -3.45 1.80
CA MET A 131 9.75 -3.97 0.42
C MET A 131 10.90 -4.94 0.11
N ARG A 132 11.97 -4.96 0.88
CA ARG A 132 13.04 -5.97 0.71
C ARG A 132 12.70 -7.27 1.43
N ASN A 133 11.97 -7.15 2.54
CA ASN A 133 11.73 -8.26 3.45
C ASN A 133 10.52 -9.12 3.10
N TRP A 134 9.61 -8.68 2.22
CA TRP A 134 8.38 -9.40 1.93
C TRP A 134 8.46 -10.57 0.95
N ALA A 135 9.58 -10.78 0.25
CA ALA A 135 9.72 -11.89 -0.68
C ALA A 135 9.51 -13.25 0.03
N ARG A 136 9.82 -13.31 1.33
CA ARG A 136 9.58 -14.48 2.20
C ARG A 136 8.10 -14.81 2.45
N TYR A 137 7.19 -13.91 2.09
CA TYR A 137 5.74 -14.07 2.23
C TYR A 137 5.05 -14.24 0.86
N VAL A 138 5.81 -14.63 -0.15
CA VAL A 138 5.32 -14.87 -1.51
C VAL A 138 5.80 -16.24 -1.97
N ASP A 139 4.90 -17.21 -2.02
CA ASP A 139 5.15 -18.58 -2.47
C ASP A 139 4.92 -18.71 -3.99
N ALA A 140 5.44 -17.74 -4.74
CA ALA A 140 5.23 -17.57 -6.18
C ALA A 140 6.31 -16.64 -6.77
N PRO A 141 6.38 -16.48 -8.11
CA PRO A 141 7.31 -15.53 -8.72
C PRO A 141 7.13 -14.11 -8.17
N PHE A 142 8.17 -13.62 -7.51
CA PHE A 142 8.21 -12.29 -6.92
C PHE A 142 9.19 -11.40 -7.70
N ARG A 143 8.78 -10.18 -8.00
CA ARG A 143 9.63 -9.14 -8.61
C ARG A 143 9.54 -7.86 -7.80
N TYR A 144 10.69 -7.32 -7.43
CA TYR A 144 10.81 -6.00 -6.82
C TYR A 144 11.37 -5.00 -7.82
N GLU A 145 10.78 -3.81 -7.86
CA GLU A 145 11.30 -2.68 -8.61
C GLU A 145 11.41 -1.44 -7.74
N ARG A 146 12.62 -0.89 -7.70
CA ARG A 146 12.87 0.42 -7.10
C ARG A 146 12.84 1.48 -8.20
N ILE A 147 12.09 2.56 -7.96
CA ILE A 147 12.02 3.74 -8.81
C ILE A 147 12.75 4.88 -8.10
N ASP A 148 13.82 5.39 -8.68
CA ASP A 148 14.54 6.51 -8.08
C ASP A 148 13.91 7.86 -8.45
N GLY A 149 13.78 8.76 -7.48
CA GLY A 149 13.39 10.15 -7.69
C GLY A 149 11.88 10.42 -7.80
N ALA A 150 11.02 9.40 -7.69
CA ALA A 150 9.59 9.60 -7.55
C ALA A 150 9.21 9.80 -6.06
N ASP A 151 8.02 10.36 -5.81
CA ASP A 151 7.47 10.49 -4.47
C ASP A 151 6.67 9.23 -4.08
N HIS A 152 5.91 9.31 -2.99
CA HIS A 152 5.04 8.22 -2.54
C HIS A 152 3.99 7.81 -3.60
N TRP A 153 3.62 8.73 -4.49
CA TRP A 153 2.56 8.57 -5.49
C TRP A 153 3.14 8.18 -6.86
N LEU A 154 3.93 7.11 -6.88
CA LEU A 154 4.58 6.48 -8.04
C LEU A 154 3.76 6.52 -9.35
N GLN A 155 2.46 6.18 -9.26
CA GLN A 155 1.55 6.10 -10.39
C GLN A 155 1.20 7.47 -10.99
N LEU A 156 1.32 8.54 -10.21
CA LEU A 156 1.08 9.91 -10.63
C LEU A 156 2.40 10.61 -11.00
N GLY A 157 3.46 10.40 -10.22
CA GLY A 157 4.77 11.03 -10.44
C GLY A 157 5.60 10.35 -11.54
N ALA A 158 5.42 9.05 -11.77
CA ALA A 158 6.20 8.27 -12.74
C ALA A 158 5.34 7.21 -13.47
N PRO A 159 4.29 7.61 -14.20
CA PRO A 159 3.36 6.68 -14.85
C PRO A 159 4.04 5.78 -15.91
N ALA A 160 5.05 6.30 -16.61
CA ALA A 160 5.81 5.52 -17.59
C ALA A 160 6.62 4.38 -16.93
N LEU A 161 7.18 4.65 -15.74
CA LEU A 161 7.99 3.69 -14.99
C LEU A 161 7.13 2.63 -14.29
N THR A 162 5.87 2.95 -13.97
CA THR A 162 4.95 1.99 -13.32
C THR A 162 4.17 1.14 -14.34
N SER A 163 3.78 1.70 -15.49
CA SER A 163 2.88 1.03 -16.44
C SER A 163 3.48 -0.19 -17.15
N LYS A 164 4.74 -0.12 -17.61
CA LYS A 164 5.38 -1.23 -18.33
C LYS A 164 5.59 -2.47 -17.42
N PRO A 165 6.11 -2.33 -16.19
CA PRO A 165 6.22 -3.45 -15.25
C PRO A 165 4.86 -4.10 -14.92
N VAL A 166 3.82 -3.29 -14.68
CA VAL A 166 2.45 -3.77 -14.44
C VAL A 166 1.94 -4.63 -15.59
N ARG A 167 2.23 -4.27 -16.84
CA ARG A 167 1.80 -5.04 -18.02
C ARG A 167 2.59 -6.34 -18.21
N THR A 168 3.85 -6.36 -17.75
CA THR A 168 4.79 -7.45 -18.04
C THR A 168 4.92 -8.49 -16.93
N ILE A 169 4.30 -8.29 -15.77
CA ILE A 169 4.23 -9.34 -14.75
C ILE A 169 3.59 -10.60 -15.35
N LYS A 170 4.16 -11.77 -15.07
CA LYS A 170 3.65 -13.04 -15.61
C LYS A 170 2.36 -13.44 -14.90
N ARG A 171 1.47 -14.11 -15.65
CA ARG A 171 0.21 -14.71 -15.15
C ARG A 171 0.55 -16.03 -14.49
N CYS A 172 -0.19 -16.44 -13.46
CA CYS A 172 -0.24 -17.86 -13.12
C CYS A 172 -0.70 -18.65 -14.35
N SER A 173 -0.03 -19.76 -14.64
CA SER A 173 -0.54 -20.69 -15.64
C SER A 173 -1.88 -21.28 -15.17
N ASN A 174 -2.75 -21.66 -16.11
CA ASN A 174 -3.96 -22.43 -15.80
C ASN A 174 -3.60 -23.77 -15.11
N TYR A 175 -2.43 -24.34 -15.43
CA TYR A 175 -1.90 -25.54 -14.80
C TYR A 175 -1.61 -25.33 -13.30
N ASP A 176 -0.96 -24.22 -12.96
CA ASP A 176 -0.68 -23.87 -11.56
C ASP A 176 -1.98 -23.65 -10.76
N ARG A 177 -3.06 -23.21 -11.42
CA ARG A 177 -4.35 -22.95 -10.76
C ARG A 177 -5.08 -24.25 -10.44
N ALA A 178 -5.11 -25.21 -11.37
CA ALA A 178 -5.75 -26.52 -11.19
C ALA A 178 -5.04 -27.39 -10.14
N ALA A 179 -3.70 -27.38 -10.12
CA ALA A 179 -2.91 -28.09 -9.11
C ALA A 179 -3.16 -27.57 -7.68
N ARG A 180 -3.45 -26.27 -7.52
CA ARG A 180 -3.74 -25.64 -6.22
C ARG A 180 -5.13 -25.95 -5.67
N THR A 181 -6.15 -26.09 -6.54
CA THR A 181 -7.49 -26.53 -6.11
C THR A 181 -7.52 -27.99 -5.63
N ALA A 182 -6.57 -28.81 -6.06
CA ALA A 182 -6.50 -30.23 -5.69
C ALA A 182 -5.81 -30.49 -4.35
N THR A 183 -5.08 -29.52 -3.78
CA THR A 183 -4.31 -29.67 -2.53
C THR A 183 -5.03 -29.14 -1.28
N SER A 184 -6.26 -28.60 -1.43
CA SER A 184 -7.03 -27.98 -0.34
C SER A 184 -8.21 -28.84 0.18
N HIS A 185 -8.14 -30.17 0.04
CA HIS A 185 -9.14 -31.12 0.55
C HIS A 185 -8.53 -32.12 1.52
#